data_AF-A0A7C3W7Y6-F1
#
_entry.id   AF-A0A7C3W7Y6-F1
#
_cell.length_a   1.000
_cell.length_b   1.000
_cell.length_c   1.000
_cell.angle_alpha   90.00
_cell.angle_beta   90.00
_cell.angle_gamma   90.00
#
_symmetry.space_group_name_H-M   'P 1'
#
loop_
_entity.id
_entity.type
_entity.pdbx_description
1 polymer ?
#
loop_
_entity_poly.entity_id
_entity_poly.type
_entity_poly.pdbx_seq_one_letter_code
_entity_poly.pdbx_strand_id
1 'polypeptide(L)'
;MVTVAPDEVLGWIHRAYAARRKPGGGLLQAWDALRPAVDRFPEEWLVLYNLACYAAQMGRLDEAWDWLTRALHASQDAARTIQMALADSDLAPLRPRLHSLTKSS
;
A
#
# COMPACT_ATOMS: atom_id res chain seq x y z
N MET A 1 -13.22 20.60 -15.27
CA MET A 1 -12.04 19.74 -15.50
C MET A 1 -11.26 19.74 -14.21
N VAL A 2 -11.15 18.59 -13.52
CA VAL A 2 -10.20 18.49 -12.40
C VAL A 2 -8.84 18.31 -13.05
N THR A 3 -8.05 19.38 -13.06
CA THR A 3 -6.61 19.32 -13.30
C THR A 3 -6.03 18.44 -12.21
N VAL A 4 -5.76 17.17 -12.54
CA VAL A 4 -5.08 16.24 -11.66
C VAL A 4 -3.68 16.81 -11.49
N ALA A 5 -3.38 17.40 -10.33
CA ALA A 5 -2.03 17.81 -10.00
C ALA A 5 -1.20 16.52 -9.82
N PRO A 6 -0.31 16.17 -10.76
CA PRO A 6 0.45 14.92 -10.66
C PRO A 6 1.49 14.96 -9.53
N ASP A 7 1.66 16.11 -8.88
CA ASP A 7 2.62 16.33 -7.80
C ASP A 7 1.98 16.24 -6.40
N GLU A 8 0.67 15.93 -6.32
CA GLU A 8 0.00 15.65 -5.05
C GLU A 8 -0.22 14.14 -4.86
N VAL A 9 0.38 13.56 -3.83
CA VAL A 9 0.27 12.12 -3.54
C VAL A 9 -1.17 11.65 -3.33
N LEU A 10 -2.02 12.50 -2.73
CA LEU A 10 -3.43 12.19 -2.52
C LEU A 10 -4.18 11.93 -3.84
N GLY A 11 -3.81 12.63 -4.92
CA GLY A 11 -4.39 12.41 -6.24
C GLY A 11 -4.15 11.00 -6.77
N TRP A 12 -2.95 10.45 -6.55
CA TRP A 12 -2.60 9.09 -6.94
C TRP A 12 -3.35 8.04 -6.12
N ILE A 13 -3.43 8.24 -4.79
CA ILE A 13 -4.14 7.33 -3.88
C ILE A 13 -5.64 7.32 -4.19
N HIS A 14 -6.27 8.48 -4.35
CA HIS A 14 -7.70 8.58 -4.68
C HIS A 14 -8.02 7.95 -6.04
N ARG A 15 -7.15 8.15 -7.04
CA ARG A 15 -7.29 7.51 -8.36
C ARG A 15 -7.22 5.99 -8.25
N ALA A 16 -6.26 5.45 -7.50
CA ALA A 16 -6.12 4.01 -7.31
C ALA A 16 -7.34 3.41 -6.60
N TYR A 17 -7.84 4.08 -5.57
CA TYR A 17 -9.06 3.67 -4.88
C TYR A 17 -10.30 3.69 -5.79
N ALA A 18 -10.45 4.75 -6.60
CA ALA A 18 -11.52 4.82 -7.59
C ALA A 18 -11.39 3.69 -8.65
N ALA A 19 -10.16 3.40 -9.10
CA ALA A 19 -9.89 2.31 -10.03
C ALA A 19 -10.21 0.93 -9.45
N ARG A 20 -10.02 0.72 -8.13
CA ARG A 20 -10.41 -0.52 -7.45
C ARG A 20 -11.93 -0.75 -7.46
N ARG A 21 -12.73 0.33 -7.35
CA ARG A 21 -14.17 0.26 -7.07
C ARG A 21 -15.08 0.50 -8.27
N LYS A 22 -14.56 1.06 -9.36
CA LYS A 22 -15.37 1.31 -10.56
C LYS A 22 -15.84 -0.01 -11.21
N PRO A 23 -16.98 -0.03 -11.92
CA PRO A 23 -17.38 -1.16 -12.76
C PRO A 23 -16.28 -1.54 -13.77
N GLY A 24 -15.95 -2.82 -13.86
CA GLY A 24 -14.83 -3.32 -14.70
C GLY A 24 -13.43 -2.91 -14.19
N GLY A 25 -13.33 -2.33 -13.00
CA GLY A 25 -12.09 -2.10 -12.27
C GLY A 25 -11.67 -3.32 -11.46
N GLY A 26 -10.72 -3.12 -10.54
CA GLY A 26 -10.19 -4.20 -9.71
C GLY A 26 -8.81 -3.90 -9.15
N LEU A 27 -8.22 -4.90 -8.51
CA LEU A 27 -6.92 -4.79 -7.85
C LEU A 27 -5.80 -4.44 -8.82
N LEU A 28 -5.78 -5.07 -10.00
CA LEU A 28 -4.75 -4.82 -11.01
C LEU A 28 -4.82 -3.37 -11.53
N GLN A 29 -6.02 -2.85 -11.80
CA GLN A 29 -6.16 -1.47 -12.26
C GLN A 29 -5.82 -0.45 -11.16
N ALA A 30 -6.10 -0.76 -9.90
CA ALA A 30 -5.69 0.06 -8.77
C ALA A 30 -4.18 0.08 -8.60
N TRP A 31 -3.54 -1.08 -8.73
CA TRP A 31 -2.09 -1.23 -8.74
C TRP A 31 -1.44 -0.43 -9.87
N ASP A 32 -1.88 -0.61 -11.12
CA ASP A 32 -1.33 0.08 -12.29
C ASP A 32 -1.52 1.60 -12.18
N ALA A 33 -2.61 2.03 -11.52
CA ALA A 33 -2.85 3.45 -11.26
C ALA A 33 -1.93 4.04 -10.20
N LEU A 34 -1.54 3.26 -9.18
CA LEU A 34 -0.75 3.73 -8.05
C LEU A 34 0.76 3.54 -8.26
N ARG A 35 1.18 2.45 -8.90
CA ARG A 35 2.59 2.05 -9.03
C ARG A 35 3.51 3.18 -9.55
N PRO A 36 3.14 4.01 -10.54
CA PRO A 36 4.00 5.10 -11.01
C PRO A 36 4.23 6.21 -9.97
N ALA A 37 3.40 6.29 -8.92
CA ALA A 37 3.59 7.26 -7.85
C ALA A 37 4.90 7.02 -7.08
N VAL A 38 5.41 5.78 -7.06
CA VAL A 38 6.68 5.43 -6.39
C VAL A 38 7.87 6.15 -7.04
N ASP A 39 7.83 6.40 -8.34
CA ASP A 39 8.92 7.09 -9.04
C ASP A 39 9.00 8.58 -8.65
N ARG A 40 7.88 9.16 -8.20
CA ARG A 40 7.77 10.55 -7.72
C ARG A 40 7.89 10.68 -6.20
N PHE A 41 7.37 9.70 -5.48
CA PHE A 41 7.26 9.70 -4.02
C PHE A 41 7.79 8.38 -3.44
N PRO A 42 9.10 8.10 -3.59
CA PRO A 42 9.68 6.79 -3.23
C PRO A 42 9.61 6.48 -1.73
N GLU A 43 9.48 7.52 -0.90
CA GLU A 43 9.41 7.45 0.57
C GLU A 43 8.01 7.82 1.11
N GLU A 44 6.99 7.96 0.25
CA GLU A 44 5.64 8.20 0.76
C GLU A 44 5.04 6.88 1.24
N TRP A 45 5.08 6.68 2.56
CA TRP A 45 4.68 5.43 3.20
C TRP A 45 3.26 5.01 2.85
N LEU A 46 2.32 5.94 2.64
CA LEU A 46 0.95 5.60 2.24
C LEU A 46 0.86 5.01 0.83
N VAL A 47 1.70 5.45 -0.11
CA VAL A 47 1.77 4.86 -1.46
C VAL A 47 2.28 3.43 -1.37
N LEU A 48 3.39 3.22 -0.64
CA LEU A 48 4.01 1.92 -0.44
C LEU A 48 3.05 0.96 0.29
N TYR A 49 2.35 1.44 1.31
CA TYR A 49 1.38 0.66 2.08
C TYR A 49 0.20 0.19 1.21
N ASN A 50 -0.39 1.08 0.39
CA ASN A 50 -1.49 0.70 -0.50
C ASN A 50 -1.05 -0.31 -1.58
N LEU A 51 0.19 -0.21 -2.09
CA LEU A 51 0.76 -1.23 -2.97
C LEU A 51 0.87 -2.57 -2.24
N ALA A 52 1.35 -2.59 -1.00
CA ALA A 52 1.37 -3.82 -0.19
C ALA A 52 -0.02 -4.47 -0.09
N CYS A 53 -1.07 -3.67 0.19
CA CYS A 53 -2.45 -4.18 0.25
C CYS A 53 -2.89 -4.81 -1.07
N TYR A 54 -2.66 -4.14 -2.19
CA TYR A 54 -3.05 -4.66 -3.51
C TYR A 54 -2.27 -5.92 -3.89
N ALA A 55 -0.95 -5.97 -3.64
CA ALA A 55 -0.14 -7.16 -3.88
C ALA A 55 -0.60 -8.36 -3.02
N ALA A 56 -0.91 -8.12 -1.73
CA ALA A 56 -1.39 -9.16 -0.84
C ALA A 56 -2.73 -9.74 -1.33
N GLN A 57 -3.66 -8.87 -1.74
CA GLN A 57 -4.96 -9.28 -2.27
C GLN A 57 -4.87 -9.97 -3.64
N MET A 58 -3.79 -9.73 -4.40
CA MET A 58 -3.48 -10.46 -5.64
C MET A 58 -2.72 -11.77 -5.41
N GLY A 59 -2.46 -12.16 -4.15
CA GLY A 59 -1.71 -13.36 -3.79
C GLY A 59 -0.19 -13.26 -3.98
N ARG A 60 0.34 -12.07 -4.27
CA ARG A 60 1.77 -11.81 -4.47
C ARG A 60 2.44 -11.51 -3.13
N LEU A 61 2.49 -12.51 -2.25
CA LEU A 61 2.80 -12.29 -0.83
C LEU A 61 4.22 -11.78 -0.56
N ASP A 62 5.22 -12.21 -1.35
CA ASP A 62 6.58 -11.72 -1.20
C ASP A 62 6.71 -10.26 -1.67
N GLU A 63 6.12 -9.92 -2.82
CA GLU A 63 6.06 -8.53 -3.30
C GLU A 63 5.31 -7.64 -2.29
N ALA A 64 4.19 -8.14 -1.74
CA ALA A 64 3.43 -7.42 -0.73
C ALA A 64 4.24 -7.17 0.54
N TRP A 65 5.04 -8.15 0.98
CA TRP A 65 5.93 -8.01 2.11
C TRP A 65 7.02 -6.96 1.86
N ASP A 66 7.66 -6.99 0.69
CA ASP A 66 8.68 -6.00 0.32
C ASP A 66 8.12 -4.57 0.33
N TRP A 67 6.92 -4.36 -0.22
CA TRP A 67 6.25 -3.06 -0.17
C TRP A 67 5.90 -2.63 1.26
N LEU A 68 5.41 -3.57 2.08
CA LEU A 68 5.06 -3.27 3.47
C LEU A 68 6.30 -2.91 4.29
N THR A 69 7.40 -3.64 4.15
CA THR A 69 8.66 -3.33 4.82
C THR A 69 9.18 -1.95 4.43
N ARG A 70 9.13 -1.59 3.14
CA ARG A 70 9.46 -0.23 2.68
C ARG A 70 8.54 0.83 3.31
N ALA A 71 7.24 0.57 3.40
CA ALA A 71 6.30 1.47 4.05
C ALA A 71 6.64 1.66 5.54
N LEU A 72 7.01 0.59 6.24
CA LEU A 72 7.44 0.66 7.65
C LEU A 72 8.69 1.53 7.82
N HIS A 73 9.69 1.37 6.94
CA HIS A 73 10.91 2.19 6.96
C HIS A 73 10.65 3.67 6.66
N ALA A 74 9.70 3.96 5.77
CA ALA A 74 9.34 5.32 5.38
C ALA A 74 8.38 6.01 6.37
N SER A 75 7.66 5.24 7.19
CA SER A 75 6.70 5.78 8.15
C SER A 75 7.40 6.48 9.33
N GLN A 76 6.80 7.58 9.82
CA GLN A 76 7.29 8.27 11.02
C GLN A 76 7.09 7.44 12.31
N ASP A 77 6.16 6.49 12.29
CA ASP A 77 5.82 5.62 13.40
C ASP A 77 5.59 4.18 12.90
N ALA A 78 6.69 3.42 12.84
CA ALA A 78 6.65 2.04 12.37
C ALA A 78 5.81 1.14 13.28
N ALA A 79 5.79 1.38 14.59
CA ALA A 79 5.02 0.59 15.53
C ALA A 79 3.51 0.77 15.28
N ARG A 80 3.05 2.01 15.10
CA ARG A 80 1.67 2.30 14.73
C ARG A 80 1.31 1.73 13.37
N THR A 81 2.22 1.83 12.38
CA THR A 81 2.00 1.27 11.05
C THR A 81 1.87 -0.27 11.09
N ILE A 82 2.63 -0.96 11.94
CA ILE A 82 2.46 -2.40 12.20
C ILE A 82 1.07 -2.70 12.79
N GLN A 83 0.59 -1.91 13.77
CA GLN A 83 -0.75 -2.09 14.33
C GLN A 83 -1.84 -1.88 13.28
N MET A 84 -1.69 -0.88 12.41
CA MET A 84 -2.58 -0.67 11.26
C MET A 84 -2.57 -1.89 10.33
N ALA A 85 -1.39 -2.41 9.97
CA ALA A 85 -1.25 -3.56 9.10
C ALA A 85 -1.83 -4.85 9.69
N LEU A 86 -1.74 -5.03 11.01
CA LEU A 86 -2.36 -6.15 11.71
C LEU A 86 -3.90 -6.06 11.71
N ALA A 87 -4.46 -4.86 11.78
CA ALA A 87 -5.90 -4.62 11.74
C ALA A 87 -6.48 -4.66 10.30
N ASP A 88 -5.66 -4.35 9.29
CA ASP A 88 -6.07 -4.35 7.89
C ASP A 88 -6.40 -5.78 7.41
N SER A 89 -7.56 -5.93 6.78
CA SER A 89 -7.99 -7.19 6.17
C SER A 89 -7.26 -7.47 4.87
N ASP A 90 -6.87 -6.42 4.12
CA ASP A 90 -6.18 -6.60 2.85
C ASP A 90 -4.81 -7.27 3.06
N LEU A 91 -4.18 -6.99 4.21
CA LEU A 91 -2.89 -7.54 4.65
C LEU A 91 -3.03 -8.76 5.56
N ALA A 92 -4.23 -9.32 5.73
CA ALA A 92 -4.44 -10.52 6.54
C ALA A 92 -3.46 -11.67 6.22
N PRO A 93 -3.12 -11.96 4.95
CA PRO A 93 -2.13 -12.97 4.61
C PRO A 93 -0.71 -12.74 5.18
N LEU A 94 -0.35 -11.49 5.49
CA LEU A 94 0.97 -11.13 6.02
C LEU A 94 1.05 -11.12 7.55
N ARG A 95 -0.09 -11.27 8.25
CA ARG A 95 -0.15 -11.26 9.73
C ARG A 95 0.86 -12.21 10.38
N PRO A 96 1.10 -13.45 9.92
CA PRO A 96 2.10 -14.32 10.54
C PRO A 96 3.50 -13.68 10.58
N ARG A 97 3.91 -13.02 9.49
CA ARG A 97 5.18 -12.29 9.41
C ARG A 97 5.19 -11.08 10.34
N LEU A 98 4.12 -10.29 10.36
CA LEU A 98 3.98 -9.12 11.25
C LEU A 98 4.09 -9.48 12.74
N HIS A 99 3.43 -10.56 13.20
CA HIS A 99 3.52 -11.00 14.59
C HIS A 99 4.93 -11.44 14.99
N SER A 100 5.76 -11.90 14.04
CA SER A 100 7.15 -12.26 14.33
C SER A 100 8.02 -11.03 14.59
N LEU A 101 7.72 -9.90 13.95
CA LEU A 101 8.39 -8.63 14.20
C LEU A 101 8.11 -8.10 15.62
N THR A 102 6.86 -8.20 16.08
CA THR A 102 6.47 -7.69 17.41
C THR A 102 6.93 -8.57 18.57
N LYS A 103 7.28 -9.83 18.32
CA LYS A 103 7.82 -10.76 19.34
C LYS A 103 9.33 -10.64 19.53
N SER A 104 10.01 -9.90 18.66
CA SER A 104 11.47 -9.77 18.63
C SER A 104 11.97 -8.42 19.15
N SER A 105 11.07 -7.60 19.72
CA SER A 105 11.35 -6.27 20.27
C SER A 105 11.12 -6.20 21.77
#